data_AF-A0A941GGM6-F1
#
_entry.id   AF-A0A941GGM6-F1
#
_cell.length_a   1.000
_cell.length_b   1.000
_cell.length_c   1.000
_cell.angle_alpha   90.00
_cell.angle_beta   90.00
_cell.angle_gamma   90.00
#
_symmetry.space_group_name_H-M   'P 1'
#
loop_
_entity.id
_entity.type
_entity.pdbx_description
1 polymer ?
#
loop_
_entity_poly.entity_id
_entity_poly.type
_entity_poly.pdbx_seq_one_letter_code
_entity_poly.pdbx_strand_id
1 'polypeptide(L)' 'MPSITLRNFDPAYYLVDDETCAHYLAAALLEDDPDGFLQALDDVERARGNPLRKGLRRLHPPHSGS' A
#
# COMPACT_ATOMS: atom_id res chain seq x y z
N MET A 1 -27.06 21.40 -0.93
CA MET A 1 -26.29 20.58 0.04
C MET A 1 -25.07 20.05 -0.71
N PRO A 2 -23.83 20.47 -0.42
CA PRO A 2 -22.67 19.83 -1.03
C PRO A 2 -22.61 18.38 -0.57
N SER A 3 -22.52 17.44 -1.51
CA SER A 3 -22.29 16.03 -1.21
C SER A 3 -20.79 15.81 -1.08
N ILE A 4 -20.33 15.40 0.10
CA ILE A 4 -18.94 15.01 0.33
C ILE A 4 -18.77 13.63 -0.28
N THR A 5 -17.99 13.54 -1.37
CA THR A 5 -17.59 12.24 -1.93
C THR A 5 -16.41 11.72 -1.12
N LEU A 6 -16.65 10.69 -0.31
CA LEU A 6 -15.58 9.97 0.39
C LEU A 6 -14.84 9.09 -0.63
N ARG A 7 -13.51 9.22 -0.66
CA ARG A 7 -12.68 8.33 -1.45
C ARG A 7 -12.66 6.95 -0.79
N ASN A 8 -12.78 5.89 -1.59
CA ASN A 8 -12.63 4.53 -1.08
C ASN A 8 -11.22 4.35 -0.51
N PHE A 9 -11.11 3.76 0.67
CA PHE A 9 -9.83 3.38 1.25
C PHE A 9 -9.23 2.22 0.44
N ASP A 10 -7.94 2.29 0.14
CA ASP A 10 -7.20 1.26 -0.60
C ASP A 10 -5.91 0.96 0.18
N PRO A 11 -5.84 -0.19 0.90
CA PRO A 11 -4.72 -0.55 1.76
C PRO A 11 -3.39 -0.57 1.01
N ALA A 12 -3.40 -0.95 -0.28
CA ALA A 12 -2.19 -1.09 -1.08
C ALA A 12 -1.38 0.21 -1.22
N TYR A 13 -1.99 1.38 -0.99
CA TYR A 13 -1.26 2.66 -0.96
C TYR A 13 -0.37 2.84 0.29
N TYR A 14 -0.66 2.14 1.37
CA TYR A 14 0.00 2.30 2.67
C TYR A 14 0.98 1.16 2.99
N LEU A 15 0.90 0.05 2.26
CA LEU A 15 1.78 -1.12 2.39
C LEU A 15 3.14 -0.88 1.68
N VAL A 16 3.93 0.06 2.20
CA VAL A 16 5.12 0.62 1.51
C VAL A 16 6.43 -0.15 1.72
N ASP A 17 6.50 -0.93 2.80
CA ASP A 17 7.67 -1.68 3.23
C ASP A 17 7.28 -3.07 3.79
N ASP A 18 8.28 -3.94 3.95
CA ASP A 18 8.07 -5.33 4.38
C ASP A 18 7.52 -5.45 5.82
N GLU A 19 7.89 -4.55 6.73
CA GLU A 19 7.43 -4.55 8.12
C GLU A 19 5.94 -4.20 8.20
N THR A 20 5.52 -3.17 7.46
CA THR A 20 4.11 -2.77 7.37
C THR A 20 3.26 -3.88 6.72
N CYS A 21 3.78 -4.56 5.69
CA CYS A 21 3.11 -5.71 5.08
C CYS A 21 2.96 -6.89 6.07
N ALA A 22 4.01 -7.19 6.85
CA ALA A 22 3.98 -8.28 7.82
C ALA A 22 2.96 -8.03 8.93
N HIS A 23 2.90 -6.80 9.46
CA HIS A 23 1.90 -6.42 10.47
C HIS A 23 0.47 -6.51 9.93
N TYR A 24 0.26 -6.08 8.68
CA TYR A 24 -1.06 -6.13 8.06
C TYR A 24 -1.56 -7.58 7.88
N LEU A 25 -0.71 -8.48 7.39
CA LEU A 25 -1.06 -9.90 7.25
C LEU A 25 -1.23 -10.59 8.62
N ALA A 26 -0.41 -10.25 9.60
CA ALA A 26 -0.54 -10.77 10.96
C ALA A 26 -1.86 -10.34 11.61
N ALA A 27 -2.30 -9.11 11.40
CA ALA A 27 -3.60 -8.64 11.85
C ALA A 27 -4.74 -9.41 11.18
N ALA A 28 -4.67 -9.63 9.86
CA ALA A 28 -5.68 -10.40 9.13
C ALA A 28 -5.78 -11.86 9.61
N LEU A 29 -4.68 -12.48 10.03
CA LEU A 29 -4.69 -13.83 10.61
C LEU A 29 -5.44 -13.93 11.95
N LEU A 30 -5.63 -12.81 12.67
CA LEU A 30 -6.30 -12.80 13.98
C LEU A 30 -7.82 -12.70 13.87
N GLU A 31 -8.37 -12.34 12.71
CA GLU A 31 -9.80 -12.04 12.53
C GLU A 31 -10.67 -13.29 12.27
N ASP A 32 -10.08 -14.50 12.23
CA ASP A 32 -10.77 -15.78 11.91
C ASP A 32 -11.65 -15.72 10.65
N ASP A 33 -11.22 -14.90 9.68
CA ASP A 33 -11.89 -14.68 8.40
C ASP A 33 -10.93 -15.03 7.25
N PRO A 34 -11.03 -16.25 6.69
CA PRO A 34 -10.15 -16.69 5.61
C PRO A 34 -10.22 -15.80 4.37
N ASP A 35 -11.40 -15.29 4.02
CA ASP A 35 -11.58 -14.40 2.87
C ASP A 35 -10.91 -13.05 3.09
N GLY A 36 -11.00 -12.47 4.30
CA GLY A 36 -10.27 -11.27 4.71
C GLY A 36 -8.76 -11.44 4.67
N PHE A 37 -8.24 -12.61 5.04
CA PHE A 37 -6.81 -12.91 4.88
C PHE A 37 -6.40 -12.98 3.41
N LEU A 38 -7.20 -13.60 2.54
CA LEU A 38 -6.93 -13.64 1.10
C LEU A 38 -6.98 -12.23 0.48
N GLN A 39 -7.91 -11.38 0.91
CA GLN A 39 -7.97 -9.98 0.49
C GLN A 39 -6.72 -9.22 0.94
N ALA A 40 -6.27 -9.41 2.17
CA ALA A 40 -5.04 -8.79 2.67
C ALA A 40 -3.79 -9.25 1.88
N LEU A 41 -3.77 -10.51 1.43
CA LEU A 41 -2.71 -11.04 0.57
C LEU A 41 -2.70 -10.35 -0.81
N ASP A 42 -3.87 -10.18 -1.44
CA ASP A 42 -4.02 -9.45 -2.71
C ASP A 42 -3.57 -7.98 -2.56
N ASP A 43 -3.93 -7.32 -1.45
CA ASP A 43 -3.51 -5.95 -1.17
C ASP A 43 -1.98 -5.82 -1.06
N VAL A 44 -1.31 -6.78 -0.40
CA VAL A 44 0.16 -6.82 -0.31
C VAL A 44 0.80 -7.09 -1.67
N GLU A 45 0.24 -7.99 -2.48
CA GLU A 45 0.74 -8.25 -3.84
C GLU A 45 0.63 -6.98 -4.70
N ARG A 46 -0.55 -6.34 -4.69
CA ARG A 46 -0.81 -5.07 -5.38
C ARG A 46 0.16 -3.99 -4.93
N ALA A 47 0.41 -3.86 -3.64
CA ALA A 47 1.35 -2.87 -3.10
C ALA A 47 2.79 -3.11 -3.59
N ARG A 48 3.22 -4.38 -3.67
CA ARG A 48 4.53 -4.77 -4.20
C ARG A 48 4.63 -4.54 -5.71
N GLY A 49 3.54 -4.80 -6.44
CA GLY A 49 3.42 -4.59 -7.89
C GLY A 49 3.18 -3.13 -8.31
N ASN A 50 2.82 -2.24 -7.37
CA ASN A 50 2.41 -0.88 -7.68
C ASN A 50 3.55 -0.05 -8.32
N PRO A 51 3.38 0.43 -9.57
CA PRO A 51 4.38 1.25 -10.26
C PRO A 51 4.59 2.64 -9.64
N LEU A 52 3.76 3.08 -8.68
CA LEU A 52 4.02 4.31 -7.91
C LEU A 52 5.37 4.25 -7.15
N ARG A 53 5.91 3.05 -6.87
CA ARG A 53 7.27 2.84 -6.35
C ARG A 53 8.38 3.14 -7.38
N LYS A 54 8.08 3.09 -8.69
CA LYS A 54 9.05 3.41 -9.76
C LYS A 54 9.12 4.91 -10.07
N GLY A 55 8.09 5.69 -9.73
CA GLY A 55 8.01 7.12 -10.02
C GLY A 55 8.74 8.03 -9.02
N LEU A 56 8.72 7.69 -7.73
CA LEU A 56 9.27 8.55 -6.67
C LEU A 56 10.82 8.62 -6.67
N ARG A 57 11.49 7.65 -7.33
CA ARG A 57 12.95 7.68 -7.54
C ARG A 57 13.43 8.67 -8.61
N ARG A 58 12.52 9.35 -9.33
CA ARG A 58 12.86 10.36 -10.36
C ARG A 58 12.81 11.81 -9.88
N LEU A 59 12.54 12.06 -8.60
CA LEU A 59 12.46 13.42 -8.04
C LEU A 59 13.74 13.89 -7.34
N HIS A 60 14.82 13.09 -7.36
CA HIS A 60 16.14 13.55 -6.93
C HIS A 60 16.99 13.82 -8.19
N PRO A 61 17.12 15.07 -8.66
CA PRO A 61 18.11 15.39 -9.68
C PRO A 61 19.50 15.12 -9.12
N PRO A 62 20.48 14.63 -9.92
CA PRO A 62 21.86 14.65 -9.49
C PRO A 62 22.20 16.10 -9.14
N HIS A 63 22.65 16.36 -7.91
CA HIS A 63 23.27 17.63 -7.55
C HIS A 63 24.38 17.89 -8.57
N SER A 64 24.08 18.78 -9.50
CA SER A 64 25.03 19.34 -10.45
C SER A 64 25.64 20.54 -9.76
N GLY A 65 26.97 20.52 -9.58
CA GLY A 65 27.75 21.62 -9.03
C GLY A 65 28.57 21.18 -7.82
N SER A 66 29.89 21.35 -7.77
CA SER A 66 30.85 21.98 -8.70
C SER A 66 32.23 21.37 -8.44
#